data_AF-A0A537QMV9-F1
#
_entry.id   AF-A0A537QMV9-F1
#
_cell.length_a   1.000
_cell.length_b   1.000
_cell.length_c   1.000
_cell.angle_alpha   90.00
_cell.angle_beta   90.00
_cell.angle_gamma   90.00
#
_symmetry.space_group_name_H-M   'P 1'
#
loop_
_entity.id
_entity.type
_entity.pdbx_description
1 polymer ?
#
loop_
_entity_poly.entity_id
_entity_poly.type
_entity_poly.pdbx_seq_one_letter_code
_entity_poly.pdbx_strand_id
1 'polypeptide(L)' 'MDLHSTEIRVGDGDFVSQMTRMREWLDSRRVEPAVFRYDHVDSSVIIRVDFAAEDAASAFAREFHGKLLR' A
#
# COMPACT_ATOMS: atom_id res chain seq x y z
N MET A 1 7.37 4.95 -17.84
CA MET A 1 7.01 3.69 -17.16
C MET A 1 5.68 3.94 -16.50
N ASP A 2 4.71 3.09 -16.79
CA ASP A 2 3.42 3.16 -16.12
C ASP A 2 3.56 2.53 -14.73
N LEU A 3 2.94 3.14 -13.73
CA LEU A 3 2.96 2.65 -12.35
C LEU A 3 1.63 1.99 -12.03
N HIS A 4 1.70 0.88 -11.29
CA HIS A 4 0.55 0.13 -10.82
C HIS A 4 0.30 0.49 -9.36
N SER A 5 -0.87 1.07 -9.09
CA SER A 5 -1.14 1.69 -7.78
C SER A 5 -2.10 0.84 -6.97
N THR A 6 -1.82 0.70 -5.68
CA THR A 6 -2.73 0.08 -4.70
C THR A 6 -3.20 1.13 -3.71
N GLU A 7 -4.51 1.15 -3.44
CA GLU A 7 -5.11 1.97 -2.39
C GLU A 7 -5.59 1.09 -1.23
N ILE A 8 -5.22 1.47 -0.01
CA ILE A 8 -5.61 0.77 1.23
C ILE A 8 -6.23 1.81 2.17
N ARG A 9 -7.38 1.48 2.73
CA ARG A 9 -8.03 2.30 3.76
C ARG A 9 -7.83 1.64 5.12
N VAL A 10 -7.27 2.40 6.06
CA VAL A 10 -7.05 1.95 7.44
C VAL A 10 -7.70 2.94 8.41
N GLY A 11 -8.07 2.48 9.61
CA GLY A 11 -8.48 3.39 10.68
C GLY A 11 -7.29 4.22 11.16
N ASP A 12 -7.53 5.45 11.61
CA ASP A 12 -6.46 6.35 12.09
C ASP A 12 -5.63 5.74 13.24
N GLY A 13 -6.31 5.07 14.19
CA GLY A 13 -5.65 4.35 15.29
C GLY A 13 -4.81 3.14 14.87
N ASP A 14 -5.02 2.62 13.65
CA ASP A 14 -4.29 1.47 13.11
C ASP A 14 -3.17 1.88 12.16
N PHE A 15 -3.01 3.17 11.86
CA PHE A 15 -2.11 3.61 10.79
C PHE A 15 -0.66 3.18 11.01
N VAL A 16 -0.13 3.38 12.21
CA VAL A 16 1.27 3.04 12.53
C VAL A 16 1.50 1.53 12.49
N SER A 17 0.58 0.72 13.01
CA SER A 17 0.72 -0.74 12.99
C SER A 17 0.63 -1.29 11.57
N GLN A 18 -0.25 -0.72 10.75
CA GLN A 18 -0.34 -1.07 9.33
C GLN A 18 0.92 -0.68 8.55
N MET A 19 1.49 0.50 8.79
CA MET A 19 2.76 0.92 8.17
C MET A 19 3.93 -0.03 8.49
N THR A 20 4.02 -0.51 9.74
CA THR A 20 5.03 -1.50 10.13
C THR A 20 4.83 -2.82 9.38
N ARG A 21 3.61 -3.34 9.35
CA ARG A 21 3.29 -4.59 8.65
C ARG A 21 3.56 -4.48 7.14
N MET A 22 3.27 -3.33 6.53
CA MET A 22 3.58 -3.06 5.11
C MET A 22 5.08 -3.12 4.85
N ARG A 23 5.89 -2.49 5.70
CA ARG A 23 7.35 -2.50 5.58
C ARG A 23 7.92 -3.91 5.69
N GLU A 24 7.52 -4.66 6.72
CA GLU A 24 7.97 -6.04 6.92
C GLU A 24 7.62 -6.94 5.74
N TRP A 25 6.42 -6.77 5.17
CA TRP A 25 6.01 -7.53 3.99
C TRP A 25 6.87 -7.19 2.76
N LEU A 26 7.11 -5.89 2.51
CA LEU A 26 7.95 -5.43 1.40
C LEU A 26 9.39 -5.96 1.53
N ASP A 27 9.96 -5.86 2.73
CA ASP A 27 11.32 -6.34 3.03
C ASP A 27 11.43 -7.86 2.85
N SER A 28 10.46 -8.62 3.39
CA SER A 28 10.45 -10.09 3.28
C SER A 28 10.40 -10.60 1.84
N ARG A 29 9.80 -9.82 0.93
CA ARG A 29 9.64 -10.15 -0.49
C ARG A 29 10.65 -9.44 -1.39
N ARG A 30 11.49 -8.56 -0.84
CA ARG A 30 12.43 -7.71 -1.57
C ARG A 30 11.75 -6.91 -2.69
N VAL A 31 10.56 -6.37 -2.38
CA VAL A 31 9.79 -5.54 -3.30
C VAL A 31 9.99 -4.08 -2.92
N GLU A 32 10.48 -3.27 -3.86
CA GLU A 32 10.64 -1.83 -3.67
C GLU A 32 9.44 -1.09 -4.28
N PRO A 33 8.67 -0.31 -3.51
CA PRO A 33 7.66 0.58 -4.05
C PRO A 33 8.30 1.78 -4.72
N ALA A 34 7.73 2.24 -5.84
CA ALA A 34 8.17 3.44 -6.54
C ALA A 34 7.75 4.72 -5.80
N VAL A 35 6.53 4.73 -5.27
CA VAL A 35 5.97 5.86 -4.53
C VAL A 35 5.13 5.34 -3.37
N PHE A 36 5.27 5.98 -2.21
CA PHE A 36 4.43 5.72 -1.05
C PHE A 36 3.83 7.05 -0.59
N ARG A 37 2.50 7.13 -0.51
CA ARG A 37 1.76 8.32 -0.11
C ARG A 37 0.63 7.94 0.84
N TYR A 38 0.24 8.87 1.70
CA TYR A 38 -0.96 8.69 2.51
C TYR A 38 -1.62 10.04 2.80
N ASP A 39 -2.93 10.01 2.98
CA ASP A 39 -3.76 11.15 3.32
C ASP A 39 -4.75 10.78 4.42
N HIS A 40 -4.97 11.67 5.39
CA HIS A 40 -6.02 11.51 6.39
C HIS A 40 -7.36 11.96 5.78
N VAL A 41 -8.37 11.09 5.85
CA VAL A 41 -9.74 11.33 5.38
C VAL A 41 -10.72 10.91 6.46
N ASP A 42 -11.37 11.89 7.08
CA ASP A 42 -12.24 11.72 8.24
C ASP A 42 -11.51 11.01 9.40
N SER A 43 -12.00 9.84 9.81
CA SER A 43 -11.42 8.96 10.84
C SER A 43 -10.56 7.83 10.27
N SER A 44 -10.12 7.97 9.01
CA SER A 44 -9.34 6.97 8.30
C SER A 44 -8.10 7.57 7.66
N VAL A 45 -7.14 6.71 7.33
CA VAL A 45 -6.00 7.03 6.49
C VAL A 45 -6.12 6.26 5.18
N ILE A 46 -5.98 6.97 4.06
CA ILE A 46 -5.87 6.37 2.73
C ILE A 46 -4.39 6.28 2.39
N ILE A 47 -3.90 5.07 2.21
CA ILE A 47 -2.52 4.79 1.83
C ILE A 47 -2.52 4.41 0.35
N ARG A 48 -1.65 5.04 -0.43
CA ARG A 48 -1.41 4.70 -1.83
C ARG A 48 0.03 4.29 -2.03
N VAL A 49 0.21 3.13 -2.64
CA VAL A 49 1.52 2.56 -2.94
C VAL A 49 1.59 2.21 -4.41
N ASP A 50 2.56 2.81 -5.10
CA ASP A 50 2.75 2.67 -6.53
C ASP A 50 3.94 1.75 -6.77
N PHE A 51 3.78 0.76 -7.65
CA PHE A 51 4.79 -0.23 -8.00
C PHE A 51 5.10 -0.16 -9.50
N ALA A 52 6.34 -0.44 -9.87
CA ALA A 52 6.73 -0.57 -11.28
C ALA A 52 6.18 -1.85 -11.93
N ALA A 53 5.81 -2.87 -11.14
CA ALA A 53 5.30 -4.15 -11.63
C ALA A 53 3.85 -4.38 -11.18
N GLU A 54 2.98 -4.76 -12.11
CA GLU A 54 1.57 -5.06 -11.85
C GLU A 54 1.40 -6.20 -10.84
N ASP A 55 2.23 -7.24 -10.93
CA ASP A 55 2.20 -8.38 -10.02
C ASP A 55 2.50 -7.97 -8.58
N ALA A 56 3.40 -6.99 -8.38
CA ALA A 56 3.74 -6.48 -7.07
C ALA A 56 2.56 -5.69 -6.46
N ALA A 57 1.93 -4.81 -7.24
CA ALA A 57 0.73 -4.10 -6.82
C ALA A 57 -0.41 -5.07 -6.50
N SER A 58 -0.63 -6.09 -7.34
CA SER A 58 -1.68 -7.09 -7.14
C SER A 58 -1.45 -7.93 -5.88
N ALA A 59 -0.21 -8.35 -5.63
CA ALA A 59 0.15 -9.09 -4.43
C ALA A 59 -0.02 -8.25 -3.17
N PHE A 60 0.37 -6.97 -3.22
CA PHE A 60 0.25 -6.03 -2.11
C PHE A 60 -1.22 -5.74 -1.79
N ALA A 61 -2.04 -5.45 -2.81
CA ALA A 61 -3.49 -5.25 -2.65
C ALA A 61 -4.15 -6.46 -1.99
N ARG A 62 -3.78 -7.68 -2.39
CA ARG A 62 -4.33 -8.90 -1.78
C ARG A 62 -3.92 -9.08 -0.32
N GLU A 63 -2.66 -8.80 0.03
CA GLU A 63 -2.16 -8.91 1.41
C GLU A 63 -2.86 -7.95 2.37
N PHE A 64 -3.02 -6.70 1.94
CA PHE A 64 -3.50 -5.62 2.80
C PHE A 64 -4.97 -5.28 2.59
N HIS A 65 -5.72 -6.17 1.92
CA HIS A 65 -7.13 -5.97 1.58
C HIS A 65 -7.41 -4.63 0.87
N GLY A 66 -6.45 -4.19 0.07
CA GLY A 66 -6.51 -2.98 -0.74
C GLY A 66 -7.18 -3.19 -2.09
N LYS A 67 -7.22 -2.13 -2.89
CA LYS A 67 -7.76 -2.11 -4.24
C LYS A 67 -6.68 -1.69 -5.22
N LEU A 68 -6.63 -2.35 -6.38
CA LEU A 68 -5.87 -1.84 -7.52
C LEU A 68 -6.59 -0.63 -8.11
N LEU A 69 -5.82 0.43 -8.37
CA LEU A 69 -6.28 1.57 -9.15
C LEU A 69 -5.99 1.28 -10.63
N ARG A 70 -6.98 1.52 -11.49
CA ARG A 70 -6.86 1.41 -12.94
C ARG A 70 -6.32 2.70 -13.55
#